data_AF-A0A930LSH0-F1
#
_entry.id   AF-A0A930LSH0-F1
#
_cell.length_a   1.000
_cell.length_b   1.000
_cell.length_c   1.000
_cell.angle_alpha   90.00
_cell.angle_beta   90.00
_cell.angle_gamma   90.00
#
_symmetry.space_group_name_H-M   'P 1'
#
loop_
_entity.id
_entity.type
_entity.pdbx_description
1 polymer ?
#
loop_
_entity_poly.entity_id
_entity_poly.type
_entity_poly.pdbx_seq_one_letter_code
_entity_poly.pdbx_strand_id
1 'polypeptide(L)'
;MQIDRDITLFLVIDDHEETPGAHLYHPDGGYLAFAGTPRFAVERMVNDDEEAVEYRSRFGFEYSNDDMRRIFASHDGVTCCPGGCEEIELMLKRRDLITNYILMYPNVPTGEEGTDRILESIEDGFLEELENLDVKGSAFSKLMQKLAGFRIEGFRYVDNVDRSGDGITTTDGAIGYPIRVRVFAED
;
A
#
# COMPACT_ATOMS: atom_id res chain seq x y z
N MET A 1 -10.71 20.61 24.64
CA MET A 1 -11.84 20.02 23.86
C MET A 1 -11.21 19.38 22.63
N GLN A 2 -11.51 18.13 22.28
CA GLN A 2 -10.85 17.53 21.11
C GLN A 2 -11.51 18.02 19.81
N ILE A 3 -10.70 18.58 18.91
CA ILE A 3 -11.10 18.91 17.54
C ILE A 3 -10.49 17.84 16.62
N ASP A 4 -11.30 17.27 15.73
CA ASP A 4 -10.86 16.33 14.71
C ASP A 4 -11.32 16.71 13.30
N ARG A 5 -10.57 16.25 12.29
CA ARG A 5 -10.95 16.34 10.87
C ARG A 5 -10.46 15.15 10.08
N ASP A 6 -11.33 14.61 9.24
CA ASP A 6 -10.97 13.59 8.26
C ASP A 6 -10.36 14.25 7.01
N ILE A 7 -9.24 13.71 6.55
CA ILE A 7 -8.49 14.12 5.37
C ILE A 7 -8.33 12.90 4.46
N THR A 8 -8.63 13.07 3.19
CA THR A 8 -8.39 12.04 2.16
C THR A 8 -6.95 12.16 1.66
N LEU A 9 -6.21 11.06 1.78
CA LEU A 9 -4.93 10.82 1.12
C LEU A 9 -5.12 9.72 0.07
N PHE A 10 -4.04 9.29 -0.56
CA PHE A 10 -4.04 8.18 -1.51
C PHE A 10 -2.97 7.15 -1.14
N LEU A 11 -3.35 5.87 -1.13
CA LEU A 11 -2.42 4.76 -1.04
C LEU A 11 -1.92 4.41 -2.44
N VAL A 12 -0.62 4.53 -2.65
CA VAL A 12 0.06 4.15 -3.90
C VAL A 12 0.84 2.88 -3.66
N ILE A 13 0.63 1.85 -4.48
CA ILE A 13 1.37 0.60 -4.39
C ILE A 13 2.69 0.75 -5.15
N ASP A 14 3.80 0.47 -4.47
CA ASP A 14 5.14 0.45 -5.05
C ASP A 14 5.59 -0.99 -5.22
N ASP A 15 5.66 -1.45 -6.47
CA ASP A 15 6.12 -2.79 -6.80
C ASP A 15 7.60 -2.86 -7.13
N HIS A 16 8.39 -1.85 -6.73
CA HIS A 16 9.84 -1.83 -6.94
C HIS A 16 10.50 -3.12 -6.44
N GLU A 17 11.41 -3.68 -7.23
CA GLU A 17 11.95 -5.02 -7.01
C GLU A 17 12.76 -5.14 -5.70
N GLU A 18 13.48 -4.08 -5.33
CA GLU A 18 14.35 -4.08 -4.15
C GLU A 18 13.60 -3.65 -2.88
N THR A 19 12.55 -2.84 -3.04
CA THR A 19 11.88 -2.11 -1.96
C THR A 19 10.37 -2.06 -2.19
N PRO A 20 9.69 -3.21 -2.33
CA PRO A 20 8.25 -3.23 -2.55
C PRO A 20 7.53 -2.69 -1.31
N GLY A 21 6.41 -1.99 -1.49
CA GLY A 21 5.71 -1.34 -0.39
C GLY A 21 4.47 -0.59 -0.81
N ALA A 22 4.03 0.30 0.06
CA ALA A 22 3.08 1.33 -0.31
C ALA A 22 3.53 2.70 0.18
N HIS A 23 3.05 3.73 -0.50
CA HIS A 23 3.21 5.11 -0.10
C HIS A 23 1.88 5.75 0.24
N LEU A 24 1.90 6.67 1.20
CA LEU A 24 0.88 7.69 1.34
C LEU A 24 1.21 8.86 0.42
N TYR A 25 0.23 9.31 -0.35
CA TYR A 25 0.39 10.37 -1.34
C TYR A 25 -0.70 11.43 -1.19
N HIS A 26 -0.35 12.68 -1.48
CA HIS A 26 -1.31 13.76 -1.68
C HIS A 26 -0.92 14.59 -2.92
N PRO A 27 -1.86 15.02 -3.78
CA PRO A 27 -1.54 15.78 -5.00
C PRO A 27 -0.70 17.04 -4.78
N ASP A 28 -0.97 17.77 -3.70
CA ASP A 28 -0.19 18.97 -3.34
C ASP A 28 1.11 18.67 -2.57
N GLY A 29 1.24 17.45 -2.04
CA GLY A 29 2.30 17.06 -1.10
C GLY A 29 3.35 16.12 -1.68
N GLY A 30 3.01 15.42 -2.76
CA GLY A 30 3.79 14.28 -3.25
C GLY A 30 3.65 13.07 -2.32
N TYR A 31 4.67 12.21 -2.34
CA TYR A 31 4.82 11.08 -1.43
C TYR A 31 5.18 11.55 -0.03
N LEU A 32 4.42 11.09 0.95
CA LEU A 32 4.43 11.58 2.34
C LEU A 32 5.09 10.58 3.29
N ALA A 33 4.88 9.29 3.06
CA ALA A 33 5.43 8.18 3.82
C ALA A 33 5.45 6.92 2.94
N PHE A 34 6.44 6.06 3.10
CA PHE A 34 6.64 4.72 2.60
C PHE A 34 6.64 3.63 3.70
N ALA A 35 5.69 2.70 3.64
CA ALA A 35 5.71 1.46 4.42
C ALA A 35 6.16 0.29 3.54
N GLY A 36 7.33 -0.28 3.87
CA GLY A 36 7.89 -1.41 3.14
C GLY A 36 7.13 -2.71 3.40
N THR A 37 6.90 -3.48 2.34
CA THR A 37 6.53 -4.90 2.47
C THR A 37 7.78 -5.73 2.72
N PRO A 38 7.75 -6.71 3.63
CA PRO A 38 8.91 -7.54 3.87
C PRO A 38 9.26 -8.36 2.62
N ARG A 39 10.54 -8.34 2.19
CA ARG A 39 11.05 -9.19 1.09
C ARG A 39 10.67 -10.67 1.25
N PHE A 40 10.56 -11.14 2.51
CA PHE A 40 10.14 -12.50 2.83
C PHE A 40 8.64 -12.78 2.63
N ALA A 41 7.74 -11.79 2.61
CA ALA A 41 6.33 -12.02 2.26
C ALA A 41 6.25 -12.51 0.81
N VAL A 42 7.11 -11.95 -0.03
CA VAL A 42 7.33 -12.36 -1.42
C VAL A 42 8.04 -13.75 -1.40
N GLU A 43 9.16 -13.93 -0.70
CA GLU A 43 9.92 -15.22 -0.71
C GLU A 43 9.22 -16.43 -0.02
N ARG A 44 8.41 -16.24 1.03
CA ARG A 44 7.70 -17.35 1.72
C ARG A 44 6.47 -17.86 0.97
N MET A 45 6.02 -17.16 -0.06
CA MET A 45 4.98 -17.62 -0.97
C MET A 45 5.49 -18.68 -1.98
N VAL A 46 6.77 -19.05 -1.92
CA VAL A 46 7.44 -19.99 -2.83
C VAL A 46 7.50 -21.43 -2.28
N ASN A 47 7.16 -21.64 -1.00
CA ASN A 47 7.07 -23.01 -0.49
C ASN A 47 5.87 -23.72 -1.12
N ASP A 48 6.16 -24.89 -1.70
CA ASP A 48 5.20 -25.82 -2.29
C ASP A 48 4.50 -26.69 -1.23
N ASP A 49 4.73 -26.42 0.06
CA ASP A 49 4.04 -27.12 1.14
C ASP A 49 2.58 -26.66 1.25
N GLU A 50 1.72 -27.56 1.71
CA GLU A 50 0.28 -27.33 1.84
C GLU A 50 -0.04 -26.14 2.75
N GLU A 51 0.81 -25.86 3.74
CA GLU A 51 0.64 -24.76 4.70
C GLU A 51 0.83 -23.39 4.03
N ALA A 52 1.81 -23.26 3.13
CA ALA A 52 2.04 -22.04 2.37
C ALA A 52 0.97 -21.81 1.30
N VAL A 53 0.45 -22.87 0.66
CA VAL A 53 -0.71 -22.79 -0.25
C VAL A 53 -1.98 -22.40 0.51
N GLU A 54 -2.21 -23.00 1.69
CA GLU A 54 -3.35 -22.65 2.55
C GLU A 54 -3.23 -21.21 3.05
N TYR A 55 -2.04 -20.78 3.48
CA TYR A 55 -1.78 -19.40 3.86
C TYR A 55 -2.08 -18.44 2.70
N ARG A 56 -1.59 -18.73 1.48
CA ARG A 56 -1.85 -17.91 0.27
C ARG A 56 -3.35 -17.84 -0.09
N SER A 57 -4.04 -18.97 -0.04
CA SER A 57 -5.48 -19.01 -0.36
C SER A 57 -6.35 -18.21 0.61
N ARG A 58 -5.91 -18.02 1.87
CA ARG A 58 -6.59 -17.14 2.86
C ARG A 58 -6.54 -15.66 2.50
N PHE A 59 -5.61 -15.22 1.64
CA PHE A 59 -5.52 -13.85 1.14
C PHE A 59 -6.03 -13.70 -0.31
N GLY A 60 -6.69 -14.74 -0.86
CA GLY A 60 -7.21 -14.70 -2.22
C GLY A 60 -6.14 -14.77 -3.31
N PHE A 61 -4.93 -15.26 -2.99
CA PHE A 61 -3.90 -15.47 -4.01
C PHE A 61 -4.25 -16.69 -4.89
N GLU A 62 -4.44 -16.45 -6.19
CA GLU A 62 -4.75 -17.51 -7.18
C GLU A 62 -3.51 -17.99 -7.97
N TYR A 63 -2.31 -17.52 -7.61
CA TYR A 63 -1.09 -17.84 -8.33
C TYR A 63 -0.67 -19.30 -8.17
N SER A 64 -0.32 -19.93 -9.28
CA SER A 64 0.30 -21.25 -9.26
C SER A 64 1.72 -21.17 -8.70
N ASN A 65 2.27 -22.28 -8.22
CA ASN A 65 3.66 -22.31 -7.77
C ASN A 65 4.66 -22.00 -8.90
N ASP A 66 4.29 -22.27 -10.17
CA ASP A 66 5.08 -21.89 -11.34
C ASP A 66 5.08 -20.36 -11.55
N ASP A 67 3.92 -19.71 -11.40
CA ASP A 67 3.81 -18.24 -11.44
C ASP A 67 4.69 -17.62 -10.36
N MET A 68 4.63 -18.14 -9.12
CA MET A 68 5.46 -17.66 -8.01
C MET A 68 6.95 -17.77 -8.36
N ARG A 69 7.41 -18.94 -8.82
CA ARG A 69 8.82 -19.13 -9.21
C ARG A 69 9.25 -18.17 -10.32
N ARG A 70 8.41 -17.92 -11.32
CA ARG A 70 8.71 -17.04 -12.46
C ARG A 70 8.76 -15.56 -12.05
N ILE A 71 7.87 -15.12 -11.15
CA ILE A 71 7.87 -13.75 -10.59
C ILE A 71 9.19 -13.43 -9.86
N PHE A 72 9.82 -14.43 -9.21
CA PHE A 72 11.11 -14.25 -8.52
C PHE A 72 12.33 -14.45 -9.41
N ALA A 73 12.27 -15.39 -10.36
CA ALA A 73 13.41 -15.71 -11.22
C ALA A 73 13.85 -14.53 -12.09
N SER A 74 12.97 -13.57 -12.38
CA SER A 74 13.30 -12.34 -13.11
C SER A 74 14.30 -11.43 -12.39
N HIS A 75 14.55 -11.61 -11.08
CA HIS A 75 15.55 -10.84 -10.32
C HIS A 75 16.99 -11.30 -10.56
N ASP A 76 17.24 -12.60 -10.84
CA ASP A 76 18.58 -13.19 -10.77
C ASP A 76 19.21 -13.58 -12.12
N GLY A 77 18.57 -13.28 -13.25
CA GLY A 77 19.18 -13.63 -14.54
C GLY A 77 18.32 -13.35 -15.76
N VAL A 78 18.47 -12.16 -16.33
CA VAL A 78 17.95 -11.83 -17.65
C VAL A 78 18.71 -12.66 -18.70
N THR A 79 18.20 -13.84 -19.02
CA THR A 79 18.60 -14.54 -20.25
C THR A 79 17.67 -14.09 -21.37
N CYS A 80 18.24 -13.26 -22.23
CA CYS A 80 17.58 -12.64 -23.37
C CYS A 80 16.94 -13.68 -24.30
N CYS A 81 15.61 -13.79 -24.32
CA CYS A 81 14.80 -14.29 -25.44
C CYS A 81 13.31 -13.88 -25.27
N PRO A 82 12.51 -13.95 -26.34
CA PRO A 82 11.63 -12.87 -26.81
C PRO A 82 10.36 -12.69 -25.95
N GLY A 83 10.40 -11.77 -24.99
CA GLY A 83 9.48 -11.82 -23.85
C GLY A 83 8.79 -10.53 -23.43
N GLY A 84 8.67 -9.50 -24.28
CA GLY A 84 8.04 -8.23 -23.86
C GLY A 84 6.62 -8.39 -23.29
N CYS A 85 5.85 -9.37 -23.77
CA CYS A 85 4.54 -9.69 -23.20
C CYS A 85 4.63 -10.49 -21.90
N GLU A 86 5.62 -11.38 -21.77
CA GLU A 86 5.82 -12.22 -20.59
C GLU A 86 6.37 -11.39 -19.41
N GLU A 87 7.28 -10.46 -19.68
CA GLU A 87 7.83 -9.54 -18.68
C GLU A 87 6.75 -8.59 -18.14
N ILE A 88 5.90 -8.02 -19.02
CA ILE A 88 4.75 -7.22 -18.61
C ILE A 88 3.78 -8.04 -17.76
N GLU A 89 3.48 -9.28 -18.17
CA GLU A 89 2.62 -10.19 -17.40
C GLU A 89 3.20 -10.43 -16.00
N LEU A 90 4.50 -10.68 -15.88
CA LEU A 90 5.16 -10.92 -14.58
C LEU A 90 5.18 -9.66 -13.70
N MET A 91 5.42 -8.47 -14.27
CA MET A 91 5.33 -7.20 -13.54
C MET A 91 3.91 -6.95 -13.00
N LEU A 92 2.89 -7.21 -13.82
CA LEU A 92 1.48 -7.09 -13.38
C LEU A 92 1.18 -8.08 -12.25
N LYS A 93 1.60 -9.34 -12.37
CA LYS A 93 1.39 -10.35 -11.32
C LYS A 93 2.09 -9.97 -10.01
N ARG A 94 3.31 -9.42 -10.07
CA ARG A 94 4.04 -8.92 -8.90
C ARG A 94 3.29 -7.77 -8.23
N ARG A 95 2.83 -6.79 -9.01
CA ARG A 95 2.06 -5.66 -8.50
C ARG A 95 0.76 -6.12 -7.83
N ASP A 96 0.05 -7.05 -8.44
CA ASP A 96 -1.17 -7.64 -7.89
C ASP A 96 -0.88 -8.41 -6.58
N LEU A 97 0.25 -9.13 -6.53
CA LEU A 97 0.69 -9.84 -5.34
C LEU A 97 0.92 -8.88 -4.15
N ILE A 98 1.67 -7.80 -4.40
CA ILE A 98 1.97 -6.78 -3.39
C ILE A 98 0.68 -6.06 -2.97
N THR A 99 -0.18 -5.74 -3.93
CA THR A 99 -1.49 -5.12 -3.67
C THR A 99 -2.33 -5.99 -2.74
N ASN A 100 -2.46 -7.29 -3.01
CA ASN A 100 -3.25 -8.21 -2.18
C ASN A 100 -2.61 -8.50 -0.81
N TYR A 101 -1.30 -8.35 -0.67
CA TYR A 101 -0.64 -8.42 0.64
C TYR A 101 -0.93 -7.18 1.48
N ILE A 102 -0.82 -6.01 0.87
CA ILE A 102 -1.05 -4.71 1.54
C ILE A 102 -2.53 -4.53 1.86
N LEU A 103 -3.41 -4.95 0.95
CA LEU A 103 -4.85 -4.89 1.06
C LEU A 103 -5.39 -6.30 1.36
N MET A 104 -5.60 -6.61 2.64
CA MET A 104 -6.28 -7.84 3.01
C MET A 104 -7.69 -7.82 2.40
N TYR A 105 -8.04 -8.83 1.58
CA TYR A 105 -9.32 -8.92 0.84
C TYR A 105 -10.53 -8.58 1.74
N PRO A 106 -11.61 -8.04 1.13
CA PRO A 106 -12.53 -7.09 1.74
C PRO A 106 -13.24 -7.70 2.94
N ASN A 107 -13.35 -6.91 4.01
CA ASN A 107 -14.31 -7.18 5.06
C ASN A 107 -15.76 -6.84 4.64
N VAL A 108 -15.97 -6.46 3.38
CA VAL A 108 -17.25 -5.93 2.92
C VAL A 108 -17.85 -6.85 1.85
N PRO A 109 -19.03 -7.43 2.11
CA PRO A 109 -19.74 -8.23 1.13
C PRO A 109 -19.96 -7.45 -0.18
N THR A 110 -19.89 -8.16 -1.31
CA THR A 110 -20.27 -7.64 -2.63
C THR A 110 -21.59 -6.86 -2.57
N GLY A 111 -21.56 -5.56 -2.86
CA GLY A 111 -22.75 -4.69 -2.93
C GLY A 111 -22.88 -3.65 -1.82
N GLU A 112 -21.94 -3.57 -0.88
CA GLU A 112 -21.83 -2.50 0.11
C GLU A 112 -20.55 -1.67 -0.13
N GLU A 113 -20.57 -0.37 0.19
CA GLU A 113 -19.36 0.48 0.18
C GLU A 113 -18.34 -0.11 1.16
N GLY A 114 -17.19 -0.56 0.63
CA GLY A 114 -16.23 -1.33 1.39
C GLY A 114 -14.81 -0.88 1.20
N THR A 115 -14.15 -0.58 2.32
CA THR A 115 -12.74 -0.23 2.34
C THR A 115 -11.90 -1.49 2.62
N ASP A 116 -11.01 -1.84 1.70
CA ASP A 116 -10.08 -2.97 1.86
C ASP A 116 -9.14 -2.69 3.02
N ARG A 117 -9.05 -3.62 3.98
CA ARG A 117 -8.25 -3.40 5.19
C ARG A 117 -6.77 -3.42 4.88
N ILE A 118 -6.05 -2.40 5.35
CA ILE A 118 -4.61 -2.39 5.24
C ILE A 118 -4.04 -3.37 6.26
N LEU A 119 -3.05 -4.15 5.86
CA LEU A 119 -2.34 -5.04 6.77
C LEU A 119 -1.74 -4.21 7.92
N GLU A 120 -1.96 -4.64 9.16
CA GLU A 120 -1.58 -3.89 10.38
C GLU A 120 -0.10 -3.48 10.37
N SER A 121 0.81 -4.32 9.90
CA SER A 121 2.24 -3.99 9.80
C SER A 121 2.55 -2.85 8.82
N ILE A 122 1.71 -2.66 7.80
CA ILE A 122 1.83 -1.54 6.84
C ILE A 122 1.30 -0.25 7.47
N GLU A 123 0.18 -0.33 8.20
CA GLU A 123 -0.34 0.81 8.97
C GLU A 123 0.69 1.30 10.00
N ASP A 124 1.24 0.37 10.78
CA ASP A 124 2.29 0.64 11.77
C ASP A 124 3.53 1.26 11.13
N GLY A 125 3.96 0.76 9.96
CA GLY A 125 5.11 1.30 9.22
C GLY A 125 4.90 2.76 8.80
N PHE A 126 3.71 3.11 8.31
CA PHE A 126 3.39 4.51 8.00
C PHE A 126 3.37 5.39 9.26
N LEU A 127 2.82 4.89 10.37
CA LEU A 127 2.83 5.62 11.64
C LEU A 127 4.27 5.91 12.10
N GLU A 128 5.12 4.89 12.09
CA GLU A 128 6.53 5.00 12.49
C GLU A 128 7.28 6.03 11.63
N GLU A 129 7.12 6.00 10.31
CA GLU A 129 7.80 6.94 9.43
C GLU A 129 7.30 8.38 9.60
N LEU A 130 5.99 8.57 9.74
CA LEU A 130 5.40 9.87 9.99
C LEU A 130 5.81 10.44 11.35
N GLU A 131 5.96 9.60 12.38
CA GLU A 131 6.52 9.98 13.68
C GLU A 131 7.99 10.40 13.56
N ASN A 132 8.79 9.64 12.79
CA ASN A 132 10.20 9.93 12.55
C ASN A 132 10.44 11.23 11.76
N LEU A 133 9.44 11.71 11.01
CA LEU A 133 9.55 12.92 10.18
C LEU A 133 9.56 14.25 10.96
N ASP A 134 9.54 14.25 12.31
CA ASP A 134 9.31 15.44 13.15
C ASP A 134 8.06 16.22 12.68
N VAL A 135 6.91 15.72 13.12
CA VAL A 135 5.58 16.28 12.83
C VAL A 135 5.47 17.77 13.18
N LYS A 136 6.34 18.38 13.99
CA LYS A 136 6.22 19.83 14.28
C LYS A 136 6.85 20.74 13.21
N GLY A 137 7.50 20.20 12.18
CA GLY A 137 8.13 20.99 11.11
C GLY A 137 8.13 20.39 9.70
N SER A 138 7.71 19.13 9.55
CA SER A 138 7.75 18.40 8.29
C SER A 138 6.84 18.97 7.18
N ALA A 139 7.16 18.65 5.92
CA ALA A 139 6.31 18.97 4.78
C ALA A 139 4.92 18.34 4.93
N PHE A 140 4.87 17.10 5.43
CA PHE A 140 3.63 16.42 5.83
C PHE A 140 2.81 17.27 6.81
N SER A 141 3.40 17.69 7.92
CA SER A 141 2.66 18.45 8.92
C SER A 141 2.17 19.80 8.42
N LYS A 142 2.97 20.52 7.63
CA LYS A 142 2.54 21.79 7.03
C LYS A 142 1.36 21.59 6.08
N LEU A 143 1.42 20.55 5.26
CA LEU A 143 0.32 20.18 4.38
C LEU A 143 -0.93 19.82 5.19
N MET A 144 -0.80 18.90 6.14
CA MET A 144 -1.92 18.44 6.95
C MET A 144 -2.51 19.60 7.77
N GLN A 145 -1.71 20.49 8.34
CA GLN A 145 -2.21 21.69 9.05
C GLN A 145 -2.98 22.62 8.12
N LYS A 146 -2.52 22.81 6.88
CA LYS A 146 -3.23 23.60 5.86
C LYS A 146 -4.59 22.97 5.53
N LEU A 147 -4.66 21.64 5.40
CA LEU A 147 -5.90 20.90 5.14
C LEU A 147 -6.84 20.87 6.36
N ALA A 148 -6.28 20.70 7.55
CA ALA A 148 -6.98 20.65 8.82
C ALA A 148 -7.56 22.00 9.25
N GLY A 149 -6.88 23.10 8.91
CA GLY A 149 -7.26 24.44 9.36
C GLY A 149 -7.05 24.69 10.87
N PHE A 150 -6.35 23.79 11.56
CA PHE A 150 -5.96 23.91 12.97
C PHE A 150 -4.57 23.28 13.19
N ARG A 151 -3.97 23.54 14.35
CA ARG A 151 -2.68 22.95 14.73
C ARG A 151 -2.87 21.47 15.05
N ILE A 152 -2.31 20.59 14.23
CA ILE A 152 -2.40 19.14 14.45
C ILE A 152 -1.46 18.72 15.58
N GLU A 153 -1.95 17.85 16.46
CA GLU A 153 -1.17 17.19 17.51
C GLU A 153 -0.95 15.71 17.25
N GLY A 154 -1.85 15.08 16.50
CA GLY A 154 -1.71 13.69 16.08
C GLY A 154 -2.62 13.32 14.91
N PHE A 155 -2.46 12.10 14.43
CA PHE A 155 -3.30 11.54 13.38
C PHE A 155 -3.54 10.04 13.64
N ARG A 156 -4.59 9.48 13.02
CA ARG A 156 -4.93 8.05 13.04
C ARG A 156 -5.68 7.66 11.77
N TYR A 157 -5.65 6.40 11.39
CA TYR A 157 -6.51 5.90 10.31
C TYR A 157 -7.98 5.88 10.73
N VAL A 158 -8.88 6.19 9.79
CA VAL A 158 -10.34 6.22 10.02
C VAL A 158 -10.97 5.02 9.36
N ASP A 159 -10.71 4.92 8.06
CA ASP A 159 -11.18 3.91 7.16
C ASP A 159 -10.00 3.47 6.30
N ASN A 160 -10.09 2.25 5.77
CA ASN A 160 -9.02 1.69 4.98
C ASN A 160 -9.07 2.22 3.53
N VAL A 161 -8.73 1.37 2.53
CA VAL A 161 -8.59 1.79 1.14
C VAL A 161 -9.88 1.60 0.35
N ASP A 162 -10.38 2.66 -0.27
CA ASP A 162 -11.51 2.58 -1.19
C ASP A 162 -11.02 2.33 -2.62
N ARG A 163 -11.01 1.06 -3.04
CA ARG A 163 -10.74 0.70 -4.45
C ARG A 163 -11.95 0.87 -5.37
N SER A 164 -13.13 1.16 -4.83
CA SER A 164 -14.35 1.39 -5.63
C SER A 164 -14.48 2.84 -6.10
N GLY A 165 -13.87 3.77 -5.38
CA GLY A 165 -13.74 5.17 -5.78
C GLY A 165 -12.79 5.38 -6.95
N ASP A 166 -12.93 6.53 -7.62
CA ASP A 166 -12.00 6.95 -8.67
C ASP A 166 -10.60 7.16 -8.07
N GLY A 167 -9.67 6.27 -8.43
CA GLY A 167 -8.25 6.44 -8.13
C GLY A 167 -7.65 7.64 -8.86
N ILE A 168 -6.48 8.08 -8.41
CA ILE A 168 -5.72 9.13 -9.10
C ILE A 168 -4.46 8.56 -9.74
N THR A 169 -3.98 9.24 -10.77
CA THR A 169 -2.63 9.03 -11.28
C THR A 169 -1.68 10.03 -10.61
N THR A 170 -0.64 9.53 -9.95
CA THR A 170 0.43 10.34 -9.36
C THR A 170 1.26 11.02 -10.45
N THR A 171 2.12 11.95 -10.05
CA THR A 171 2.98 12.72 -10.97
C THR A 171 3.95 11.86 -11.79
N ASP A 172 4.30 10.68 -11.31
CA ASP A 172 5.16 9.70 -11.97
C ASP A 172 4.38 8.58 -12.68
N GLY A 173 3.05 8.64 -12.68
CA GLY A 173 2.19 7.69 -13.42
C GLY A 173 1.69 6.49 -12.61
N ALA A 174 2.03 6.38 -11.32
CA ALA A 174 1.48 5.35 -10.44
C ALA A 174 -0.02 5.59 -10.14
N ILE A 175 -0.75 4.54 -9.78
CA ILE A 175 -2.17 4.64 -9.42
C ILE A 175 -2.28 4.68 -7.90
N GLY A 176 -2.97 5.70 -7.38
CA GLY A 176 -3.28 5.86 -5.97
C GLY A 176 -4.76 5.65 -5.68
N TYR A 177 -5.08 4.91 -4.63
CA TYR A 177 -6.44 4.64 -4.17
C TYR A 177 -6.78 5.49 -2.95
N PRO A 178 -7.98 6.09 -2.85
CA PRO A 178 -8.36 6.90 -1.70
C PRO A 178 -8.23 6.15 -0.37
N ILE A 179 -7.66 6.83 0.63
CA ILE A 179 -7.57 6.38 2.03
C ILE A 179 -7.90 7.56 2.95
N ARG A 180 -8.58 7.31 4.08
CA ARG A 180 -8.98 8.36 5.03
C ARG A 180 -8.18 8.33 6.31
N VAL A 181 -7.55 9.45 6.65
CA VAL A 181 -6.88 9.68 7.94
C VAL A 181 -7.61 10.77 8.71
N ARG A 182 -7.64 10.66 10.04
CA ARG A 182 -8.15 11.66 10.94
C ARG A 182 -7.01 12.32 11.66
N VAL A 183 -6.97 13.63 11.56
CA VAL A 183 -6.06 14.46 12.35
C VAL A 183 -6.81 15.07 13.52
N PHE A 184 -6.13 15.27 14.64
CA PHE A 184 -6.74 15.78 15.86
C PHE A 184 -5.82 16.72 16.64
N ALA A 185 -6.44 17.52 17.50
CA ALA A 185 -5.80 18.43 18.43
C ALA A 185 -6.64 18.59 19.71
N GLU A 186 -6.00 18.84 20.84
CA GLU A 186 -6.64 19.25 22.07
C GLU A 186 -6.66 20.80 22.19
N ASP A 187 -7.86 21.39 22.24
CA ASP A 187 -8.09 22.79 22.66
C ASP A 187 -7.92 22.98 24.18
#